data_AF-A0A2D8AL75-F1
#
_entry.id   AF-A0A2D8AL75-F1
#
_cell.length_a   1.000
_cell.length_b   1.000
_cell.length_c   1.000
_cell.angle_alpha   90.00
_cell.angle_beta   90.00
_cell.angle_gamma   90.00
#
_symmetry.space_group_name_H-M   'P 1'
#
loop_
_entity.id
_entity.type
_entity.pdbx_description
1 polymer ?
#
loop_
_entity_poly.entity_id
_entity_poly.type
_entity_poly.pdbx_seq_one_letter_code
_entity_poly.pdbx_strand_id
1 'polypeptide(L)' 'MKKIALIGNPNCGKTTLFNLLTGARQKVGNWPGVTVEKKFGYCMLE' A
#
# COMPACT_ATOMS: atom_id res chain seq x y z
N MET A 1 -7.22 15.68 2.87
CA MET A 1 -6.50 14.39 2.95
C MET A 1 -5.62 14.23 1.73
N LYS A 2 -4.31 13.99 1.90
CA LYS A 2 -3.39 13.70 0.79
C LYS A 2 -3.41 12.19 0.49
N LYS A 3 -3.44 11.82 -0.79
CA LYS A 3 -3.29 10.43 -1.25
C LYS A 3 -1.88 10.27 -1.82
N ILE A 4 -1.18 9.22 -1.43
CA ILE A 4 0.17 8.92 -1.87
C ILE A 4 0.16 7.56 -2.54
N ALA A 5 0.71 7.46 -3.75
CA ALA A 5 0.90 6.20 -4.45
C ALA A 5 2.31 5.69 -4.19
N LEU A 6 2.42 4.42 -3.77
CA LEU A 6 3.70 3.74 -3.62
C LEU A 6 3.93 2.83 -4.84
N ILE A 7 4.93 3.15 -5.66
CA ILE A 7 5.27 2.43 -6.90
C ILE A 7 6.77 2.13 -6.96
N GLY A 8 7.15 1.12 -7.73
CA GLY A 8 8.55 0.78 -8.00
C GLY A 8 8.73 -0.67 -8.45
N ASN A 9 9.95 -1.02 -8.85
CA ASN A 9 10.26 -2.33 -9.43
C ASN A 9 9.99 -3.48 -8.45
N PRO A 10 9.72 -4.70 -8.96
CA PRO A 10 9.67 -5.91 -8.13
C PRO A 10 10.89 -6.01 -7.22
N ASN A 11 10.69 -6.51 -6.00
CA ASN A 11 11.75 -6.74 -4.99
C ASN A 11 12.50 -5.50 -4.46
N CYS A 12 12.12 -4.26 -4.80
CA CYS A 12 12.73 -3.05 -4.22
C CYS A 12 12.25 -2.67 -2.81
N GLY A 13 11.69 -3.59 -2.03
CA GLY A 13 11.28 -3.31 -0.63
C GLY A 13 9.98 -2.52 -0.44
N LYS A 14 9.16 -2.32 -1.49
CA LYS A 14 7.87 -1.59 -1.41
C LYS A 14 6.94 -2.13 -0.33
N THR A 15 6.78 -3.45 -0.26
CA THR A 15 5.91 -4.08 0.73
C THR A 15 6.40 -3.84 2.15
N THR A 16 7.72 -3.85 2.37
CA THR A 16 8.35 -3.52 3.65
C THR A 16 8.04 -2.08 4.05
N LEU A 17 8.26 -1.12 3.14
CA LEU A 17 7.97 0.29 3.39
C LEU A 17 6.48 0.53 3.65
N PHE A 18 5.61 -0.08 2.85
CA PHE A 18 4.16 0.02 3.04
C PHE A 18 3.75 -0.45 4.44
N ASN A 19 4.21 -1.64 4.86
CA ASN A 19 3.91 -2.20 6.16
C ASN A 19 4.41 -1.32 7.32
N LEU A 20 5.61 -0.73 7.19
CA LEU A 20 6.15 0.19 8.19
C LEU A 20 5.30 1.46 8.34
N LEU A 21 4.83 2.02 7.22
CA LEU A 21 4.02 3.24 7.23
C LEU A 21 2.59 3.00 7.73
N THR A 22 1.96 1.88 7.37
CA THR A 22 0.54 1.65 7.66
C THR A 22 0.29 0.80 8.90
N GLY A 23 1.25 -0.05 9.31
CA GLY A 23 1.06 -1.02 10.38
C GLY A 23 -0.22 -1.84 10.20
N ALA A 24 -1.05 -1.92 11.25
CA ALA A 24 -2.34 -2.61 11.22
C ALA A 24 -3.45 -1.86 10.46
N ARG A 25 -3.25 -0.59 10.09
CA ARG A 25 -4.27 0.27 9.43
C ARG A 25 -4.28 0.10 7.91
N GLN A 26 -4.23 -1.14 7.46
CA GLN A 26 -4.19 -1.52 6.05
C GLN A 26 -5.38 -2.41 5.68
N LYS A 27 -5.78 -2.37 4.41
CA LYS A 27 -6.80 -3.23 3.81
C LYS A 27 -6.27 -3.80 2.50
N VAL A 28 -6.66 -5.04 2.23
CA VAL A 28 -6.32 -5.78 1.01
C VAL A 28 -7.61 -6.11 0.29
N GLY A 29 -7.61 -5.92 -1.04
CA GLY A 29 -8.68 -6.35 -1.93
C GLY A 29 -8.12 -6.59 -3.33
N ASN A 30 -9.00 -6.61 -4.33
CA ASN A 30 -8.61 -6.72 -5.73
C ASN A 30 -8.99 -5.45 -6.50
N TRP A 31 -8.32 -5.20 -7.62
CA TRP A 31 -8.74 -4.16 -8.55
C TRP A 31 -10.02 -4.57 -9.31
N PRO A 32 -10.88 -3.62 -9.70
CA PRO A 32 -12.12 -3.94 -10.41
C PRO A 32 -11.86 -4.74 -11.69
N GLY A 33 -12.52 -5.89 -11.83
CA GLY A 33 -12.45 -6.72 -13.03
C GLY A 33 -11.14 -7.51 -13.23
N VAL A 34 -10.22 -7.51 -12.27
CA VAL A 34 -8.95 -8.27 -12.36
C VAL A 34 -8.58 -8.90 -11.02
N THR A 35 -7.68 -9.88 -11.06
CA THR A 35 -7.17 -10.59 -9.86
C THR A 35 -5.95 -9.90 -9.22
N VAL A 36 -5.55 -8.74 -9.74
CA VAL A 36 -4.41 -7.98 -9.21
C VAL A 36 -4.76 -7.44 -7.82
N GLU A 37 -3.88 -7.69 -6.86
CA GLU A 37 -4.02 -7.24 -5.48
C GLU A 37 -4.01 -5.70 -5.39
N LYS A 38 -4.90 -5.16 -4.57
CA LYS A 38 -5.01 -3.75 -4.22
C LYS A 38 -4.81 -3.58 -2.72
N LYS A 39 -3.65 -3.06 -2.33
CA LYS A 39 -3.32 -2.69 -0.95
C LYS A 39 -3.46 -1.19 -0.73
N PHE A 40 -4.12 -0.79 0.34
CA PHE A 40 -4.23 0.61 0.77
C PHE A 40 -4.27 0.69 2.29
N GLY A 41 -3.73 1.77 2.84
CA GLY A 41 -3.69 1.98 4.28
C GLY A 41 -3.47 3.44 4.63
N TYR A 42 -3.58 3.74 5.92
CA TYR A 42 -3.43 5.08 6.46
C TYR A 42 -2.15 5.16 7.27
N CYS A 43 -1.34 6.19 7.01
CA CYS A 43 -0.20 6.55 7.84
C CYS A 43 -0.43 7.96 8.42
N MET A 44 0.07 8.16 9.63
CA MET A 44 0.22 9.50 10.20
C MET A 44 1.69 9.86 10.01
N LEU A 45 1.94 10.98 9.33
CA LEU A 45 3.27 11.57 9.26
C LEU A 45 3.25 12.72 10.25
N GLU A 46 4.10 12.63 11.28
CA GLU A 46 4.41 13.76 12.16
C GLU A 46 5.37 14.72 11.46
#